data_AF-A0A9P4L6V0-F1
#
_entry.id   AF-A0A9P4L6V0-F1
#
_cell.length_a   1.000
_cell.length_b   1.000
_cell.length_c   1.000
_cell.angle_alpha   90.00
_cell.angle_beta   90.00
_cell.angle_gamma   90.00
#
_symmetry.space_group_name_H-M   'P 1'
#
loop_
_entity.id
_entity.type
_entity.pdbx_description
1 polymer ?
#
loop_
_entity_poly.entity_id
_entity_poly.type
_entity_poly.pdbx_seq_one_letter_code
_entity_poly.pdbx_strand_id
1 'polypeptide(L)'
;MAICVLSGVANTNHAEENLNISKSFSHAHSNIDSYTQGILAVFYAYSGYNQANYVLCEIDRPRKNFVRGIIIAVGMICVLYMLVNLSYMIVVTKEQQLQAADVALAFLTNVVGVKYAAKILVTFTTISSFGNILGMTFTLSRVKQEIAKEGVIPFAKFFGENRTLFQRYRNKDEFNQPEPTPIGALFLHWLCAVLLILITWPLKPSSAYRILANLYVYLVDVVPSFIMAVGMLYLRFFTNWAAKSPLPSWLSLTAAFVYAITNGFPLVAVWIPPFRTSDMDAGLVVPSMMTGLLSWVLLACCVLYWVSFRFLLPRIGARKGKEFVVEREPVFRTQNGERVQWHEIVLHSWVVKSEPEKRTGYILEDI
;
A
#
# COMPACT_ATOMS: atom_id res chain seq x y z
N MET A 1 -22.52 -12.95 8.27
CA MET A 1 -23.99 -12.83 8.42
C MET A 1 -24.77 -13.78 7.50
N ALA A 2 -24.67 -13.72 6.17
CA ALA A 2 -25.37 -14.69 5.29
C ALA A 2 -24.99 -16.15 5.62
N ILE A 3 -23.72 -16.43 5.93
CA ILE A 3 -23.28 -17.75 6.40
C ILE A 3 -23.86 -18.08 7.78
N CYS A 4 -23.83 -17.16 8.75
CA CYS A 4 -24.38 -17.38 10.09
C CYS A 4 -25.92 -17.57 10.10
N VAL A 5 -26.62 -16.95 9.15
CA VAL A 5 -28.07 -17.09 8.95
C VAL A 5 -28.39 -18.38 8.18
N LEU A 6 -27.56 -18.77 7.20
CA LEU A 6 -27.73 -20.02 6.43
C LEU A 6 -27.26 -21.27 7.19
N SER A 7 -26.35 -21.15 8.15
CA SER A 7 -25.75 -22.28 8.85
C SER A 7 -26.51 -22.74 10.10
N GLY A 8 -27.66 -22.14 10.42
CA GLY A 8 -28.47 -22.57 11.57
C GLY A 8 -27.72 -22.48 12.90
N VAL A 9 -27.17 -21.31 13.23
CA VAL A 9 -26.52 -21.06 14.54
C VAL A 9 -27.57 -21.00 15.64
N ALA A 10 -28.15 -22.14 16.01
CA ALA A 10 -29.01 -22.27 17.19
C ALA A 10 -28.20 -22.67 18.45
N ASN A 11 -27.07 -23.37 18.29
CA ASN A 11 -26.32 -23.97 19.40
C ASN A 11 -25.00 -23.29 19.79
N THR A 12 -24.48 -22.32 19.01
CA THR A 12 -23.21 -21.64 19.31
C THR A 12 -23.37 -20.12 19.44
N ASN A 13 -24.52 -19.66 19.96
CA ASN A 13 -24.78 -18.25 20.15
C ASN A 13 -24.19 -17.76 21.48
N HIS A 14 -23.04 -17.09 21.40
CA HIS A 14 -22.35 -16.46 22.52
C HIS A 14 -22.55 -14.93 22.55
N ALA A 15 -23.52 -14.41 21.79
CA ALA A 15 -23.74 -12.97 21.64
C ALA A 15 -24.06 -12.29 22.97
N GLU A 16 -24.87 -12.92 23.83
CA GLU A 16 -25.26 -12.33 25.12
C GLU A 16 -24.05 -12.09 26.03
N GLU A 17 -23.08 -13.01 26.05
CA GLU A 17 -21.88 -12.87 26.87
C GLU A 17 -20.85 -11.93 26.22
N ASN A 18 -20.60 -12.11 24.92
CA ASN A 18 -19.58 -11.36 24.20
C ASN A 18 -19.95 -9.91 23.91
N LEU A 19 -21.24 -9.58 23.75
CA LEU A 19 -21.72 -8.21 23.47
C LEU A 19 -22.15 -7.47 24.75
N ASN A 20 -22.07 -8.09 25.92
CA ASN A 20 -22.36 -7.43 27.17
C ASN A 20 -21.26 -6.42 27.52
N ILE A 21 -21.58 -5.13 27.46
CA ILE A 21 -20.67 -3.99 27.68
C ILE A 21 -19.79 -4.16 28.94
N SER A 22 -20.33 -4.74 30.02
CA SER A 22 -19.61 -4.93 31.28
C SER A 22 -18.55 -6.05 31.24
N LYS A 23 -18.73 -7.04 30.36
CA LYS A 23 -17.87 -8.24 30.27
C LYS A 23 -17.01 -8.27 29.01
N SER A 24 -17.47 -7.67 27.90
CA SER A 24 -16.78 -7.69 26.60
C SER A 24 -15.31 -7.26 26.73
N PHE A 25 -15.06 -6.17 27.46
CA PHE A 25 -13.72 -5.60 27.65
C PHE A 25 -13.13 -5.87 29.04
N SER A 26 -13.67 -6.83 29.80
CA SER A 26 -13.02 -7.25 31.05
C SER A 26 -11.62 -7.79 30.75
N HIS A 27 -10.64 -7.43 31.57
CA HIS A 27 -9.20 -7.74 31.38
C HIS A 27 -8.54 -7.10 30.15
N ALA A 28 -9.14 -6.06 29.55
CA ALA A 28 -8.46 -5.30 28.51
C ALA A 28 -7.23 -4.58 29.07
N HIS A 29 -6.10 -4.69 28.39
CA HIS A 29 -4.90 -3.91 28.71
C HIS A 29 -5.08 -2.45 28.24
N SER A 30 -4.91 -1.49 29.15
CA SER A 30 -4.97 -0.06 28.86
C SER A 30 -3.59 0.58 28.62
N ASN A 31 -2.57 -0.23 28.33
CA ASN A 31 -1.23 0.27 28.10
C ASN A 31 -1.06 0.76 26.65
N ILE A 32 -0.16 1.73 26.46
CA ILE A 32 0.05 2.40 25.18
C ILE A 32 0.52 1.42 24.09
N ASP A 33 1.35 0.43 24.46
CA ASP A 33 1.83 -0.60 23.53
C ASP A 33 0.68 -1.46 22.97
N SER A 34 -0.27 -1.91 23.79
CA SER A 34 -1.44 -2.68 23.30
C SER A 34 -2.28 -1.87 22.32
N TYR A 35 -2.50 -0.58 22.62
CA TYR A 35 -3.19 0.32 21.69
C TYR A 35 -2.39 0.51 20.39
N THR A 36 -1.06 0.58 20.47
CA THR A 36 -0.18 0.73 19.30
C THR A 36 -0.26 -0.51 18.40
N GLN A 37 -0.13 -1.71 18.97
CA GLN A 37 -0.24 -2.96 18.22
C GLN A 37 -1.63 -3.12 17.61
N GLY A 38 -2.69 -2.78 18.37
CA GLY A 38 -4.06 -2.80 17.87
C GLY A 38 -4.27 -1.85 16.70
N ILE A 39 -3.80 -0.60 16.81
CA ILE A 39 -3.89 0.39 15.71
C ILE A 39 -3.09 -0.05 14.49
N LEU A 40 -1.87 -0.58 14.66
CA LEU A 40 -1.08 -1.08 13.54
C LEU A 40 -1.76 -2.25 12.83
N ALA A 41 -2.40 -3.16 13.58
CA ALA A 41 -3.18 -4.25 12.99
C ALA A 41 -4.41 -3.74 12.22
N VAL A 42 -5.11 -2.73 12.74
CA VAL A 42 -6.23 -2.08 12.04
C VAL A 42 -5.75 -1.38 10.78
N PHE A 43 -4.64 -0.64 10.84
CA PHE A 43 -4.05 0.02 9.67
C PHE A 43 -3.66 -0.98 8.60
N TYR A 44 -3.05 -2.10 8.99
CA TYR A 44 -2.73 -3.17 8.06
C TYR A 44 -3.97 -3.74 7.37
N ALA A 45 -5.04 -4.00 8.14
CA ALA A 45 -6.28 -4.55 7.61
C ALA A 45 -6.94 -3.63 6.56
N TYR A 46 -6.87 -2.31 6.75
CA TYR A 46 -7.42 -1.32 5.82
C TYR A 46 -6.40 -0.76 4.82
N SER A 47 -5.16 -1.29 4.81
CA SER A 47 -4.14 -0.88 3.86
C SER A 47 -4.51 -1.30 2.43
N GLY A 48 -3.88 -0.65 1.44
CA GLY A 48 -4.06 -0.97 0.02
C GLY A 48 -5.02 -0.04 -0.73
N TYR A 49 -5.79 0.82 -0.06
CA TYR A 49 -6.62 1.82 -0.73
C TYR A 49 -5.79 2.79 -1.61
N ASN A 50 -4.51 3.01 -1.25
CA ASN A 50 -3.60 3.85 -2.01
C ASN A 50 -3.26 3.29 -3.40
N GLN A 51 -3.40 1.98 -3.60
CA GLN A 51 -2.99 1.28 -4.82
C GLN A 51 -3.75 1.78 -6.05
N ALA A 52 -5.01 2.19 -5.88
CA ALA A 52 -5.81 2.78 -6.94
C ALA A 52 -5.26 4.13 -7.44
N ASN A 53 -4.53 4.87 -6.58
CA ASN A 53 -3.86 6.12 -7.00
C ASN A 53 -2.68 5.85 -7.95
N TYR A 54 -2.03 4.69 -7.84
CA TYR A 54 -0.86 4.37 -8.66
C TYR A 54 -1.20 4.04 -10.11
N VAL A 55 -2.45 3.67 -10.36
CA VAL A 55 -2.97 3.34 -11.69
C VAL A 55 -4.04 4.34 -12.14
N LEU A 56 -4.02 5.55 -11.59
CA LEU A 56 -4.99 6.59 -11.91
C LEU A 56 -4.99 6.95 -13.40
N CYS A 57 -3.83 6.83 -14.07
CA CYS A 57 -3.68 7.05 -15.51
C CYS A 57 -4.38 5.99 -16.38
N GLU A 58 -4.71 4.82 -15.83
CA GLU A 58 -5.39 3.73 -16.55
C GLU A 58 -6.92 3.76 -16.33
N ILE A 59 -7.41 4.64 -15.46
CA ILE A 59 -8.83 4.78 -15.14
C ILE A 59 -9.48 5.76 -16.12
N ASP A 60 -10.47 5.30 -16.87
CA ASP A 60 -11.31 6.19 -17.69
C ASP A 60 -12.07 7.20 -16.81
N ARG A 61 -12.09 8.47 -17.24
CA ARG A 61 -12.70 9.60 -16.51
C ARG A 61 -12.36 9.62 -15.02
N PRO A 62 -11.07 9.76 -14.65
CA PRO A 62 -10.62 9.57 -13.27
C PRO A 62 -11.33 10.53 -12.30
N ARG A 63 -11.61 11.77 -12.71
CA ARG A 63 -12.31 12.75 -11.85
C ARG A 63 -13.69 12.30 -11.34
N LYS A 64 -14.38 11.43 -12.06
CA LYS A 64 -15.72 10.93 -11.69
C LYS A 64 -15.67 9.49 -11.19
N ASN A 65 -15.02 8.61 -11.96
CA ASN A 65 -15.04 7.18 -11.71
C ASN A 65 -14.19 6.80 -10.50
N PHE A 66 -13.01 7.42 -10.35
CA PHE A 66 -12.14 7.18 -9.21
C PHE A 66 -12.81 7.57 -7.88
N VAL A 67 -13.40 8.76 -7.82
CA VAL A 67 -14.05 9.27 -6.60
C VAL A 67 -15.23 8.40 -6.19
N ARG A 68 -16.08 7.99 -7.15
CA ARG A 68 -17.18 7.06 -6.85
C ARG A 68 -16.68 5.69 -6.43
N GLY A 69 -15.68 5.17 -7.15
CA GLY A 69 -15.07 3.88 -6.88
C GLY A 69 -14.50 3.80 -5.47
N ILE A 70 -13.72 4.80 -5.04
CA ILE A 70 -13.09 4.79 -3.71
C ILE A 70 -14.12 4.92 -2.58
N ILE A 71 -15.16 5.74 -2.74
CA ILE A 71 -16.24 5.87 -1.73
C ILE A 71 -16.99 4.55 -1.57
N ILE A 72 -17.37 3.91 -2.68
CA ILE A 72 -18.09 2.64 -2.66
C ILE A 72 -17.21 1.53 -2.09
N ALA A 73 -15.95 1.43 -2.53
CA ALA A 73 -15.03 0.39 -2.09
C ALA A 73 -14.72 0.51 -0.58
N VAL A 74 -14.35 1.70 -0.10
CA VAL A 74 -14.05 1.92 1.33
C VAL A 74 -15.30 1.73 2.17
N GLY A 75 -16.45 2.28 1.76
CA GLY A 75 -17.72 2.09 2.47
C GLY A 75 -18.13 0.63 2.58
N MET A 76 -18.00 -0.13 1.49
CA MET A 76 -18.30 -1.55 1.46
C MET A 76 -17.37 -2.36 2.37
N ILE A 77 -16.05 -2.10 2.33
CA ILE A 77 -15.07 -2.80 3.16
C ILE A 77 -15.32 -2.52 4.64
N CYS A 78 -15.58 -1.26 5.02
CA CYS A 78 -15.92 -0.91 6.40
C CYS A 78 -17.13 -1.71 6.91
N VAL A 79 -18.22 -1.77 6.13
CA VAL A 79 -19.40 -2.55 6.51
C VAL A 79 -19.07 -4.04 6.63
N LEU A 80 -18.41 -4.62 5.62
CA LEU A 80 -18.08 -6.05 5.61
C LEU A 80 -17.18 -6.45 6.79
N TYR A 81 -16.16 -5.64 7.10
CA TYR A 81 -15.24 -5.94 8.20
C TYR A 81 -15.94 -5.83 9.56
N MET A 82 -16.82 -4.85 9.74
CA MET A 82 -17.64 -4.77 10.95
C MET A 82 -18.59 -5.97 11.08
N LEU A 83 -19.18 -6.42 9.98
CA LEU A 83 -20.04 -7.61 9.96
C LEU A 83 -19.27 -8.91 10.25
N VAL A 84 -18.02 -9.03 9.82
CA VAL A 84 -17.16 -10.17 10.14
C VAL A 84 -16.83 -10.18 11.64
N ASN A 85 -16.39 -9.05 12.20
CA ASN A 85 -16.11 -8.94 13.63
C ASN A 85 -17.36 -9.25 14.48
N LEU A 86 -18.52 -8.73 14.09
CA LEU A 86 -19.79 -9.06 14.73
C LEU A 86 -20.11 -10.57 14.62
N SER A 87 -19.84 -11.19 13.47
CA SER A 87 -20.05 -12.63 13.28
C SER A 87 -19.14 -13.46 14.20
N TYR A 88 -17.89 -13.05 14.42
CA TYR A 88 -16.99 -13.69 15.38
C TYR A 88 -17.48 -13.55 16.82
N MET A 89 -17.95 -12.36 17.21
CA MET A 89 -18.51 -12.13 18.54
C MET A 89 -19.78 -12.95 18.81
N ILE A 90 -20.55 -13.31 17.80
CA ILE A 90 -21.74 -14.15 17.97
C ILE A 90 -21.37 -15.63 18.14
N VAL A 91 -20.36 -16.12 17.42
CA VAL A 91 -20.13 -17.56 17.22
C VAL A 91 -18.94 -18.13 17.98
N VAL A 92 -17.95 -17.30 18.33
CA VAL A 92 -16.70 -17.72 18.97
C VAL A 92 -16.66 -17.16 20.39
N THR A 93 -16.38 -17.99 21.40
CA THR A 93 -16.29 -17.52 22.79
C THR A 93 -15.14 -16.54 22.98
N LYS A 94 -15.24 -15.64 23.98
CA LYS A 94 -14.15 -14.69 24.31
C LYS A 94 -12.80 -15.38 24.52
N GLU A 95 -12.79 -16.50 25.24
CA GLU A 95 -11.58 -17.29 25.49
C GLU A 95 -10.96 -17.83 24.20
N GLN A 96 -11.79 -18.39 23.31
CA GLN A 96 -11.34 -18.84 22.00
C GLN A 96 -10.82 -17.68 21.14
N GLN A 97 -11.44 -16.49 21.19
CA GLN A 97 -10.95 -15.33 20.44
C GLN A 97 -9.57 -14.86 20.93
N LEU A 98 -9.29 -14.94 22.23
CA LEU A 98 -8.03 -14.50 22.82
C LEU A 98 -6.90 -15.54 22.68
N GLN A 99 -7.23 -16.83 22.69
CA GLN A 99 -6.25 -17.91 22.65
C GLN A 99 -6.03 -18.51 21.26
N ALA A 100 -6.98 -18.34 20.33
CA ALA A 100 -6.86 -18.92 19.00
C ALA A 100 -5.72 -18.25 18.21
N ALA A 101 -4.88 -19.08 17.60
CA ALA A 101 -3.92 -18.61 16.61
C ALA A 101 -4.61 -18.01 15.37
N ASP A 102 -5.84 -18.47 15.06
CA ASP A 102 -6.67 -17.97 13.97
C ASP A 102 -8.16 -18.01 14.35
N VAL A 103 -8.74 -16.83 14.55
CA VAL A 103 -10.16 -16.66 14.93
C VAL A 103 -11.09 -17.08 13.79
N ALA A 104 -10.68 -16.95 12.52
CA ALA A 104 -11.47 -17.39 11.38
C ALA A 104 -11.59 -18.92 11.35
N LEU A 105 -10.51 -19.63 11.72
CA LEU A 105 -10.54 -21.09 11.85
C LEU A 105 -11.45 -21.53 12.99
N ALA A 106 -11.40 -20.85 14.14
CA ALA A 106 -12.29 -21.13 15.27
C ALA A 106 -13.76 -20.92 14.88
N PHE A 107 -14.06 -19.81 14.20
CA PHE A 107 -15.38 -19.52 13.66
C PHE A 107 -15.87 -20.64 12.73
N LEU A 108 -15.09 -21.00 11.71
CA LEU A 108 -15.48 -22.06 10.78
C LEU A 108 -15.61 -23.41 11.49
N THR A 109 -14.77 -23.69 12.48
CA THR A 109 -14.86 -24.93 13.27
C THR A 109 -16.19 -25.01 14.02
N ASN A 110 -16.63 -23.90 14.62
CA ASN A 110 -17.91 -23.84 15.33
C ASN A 110 -19.11 -23.91 14.36
N VAL A 111 -18.98 -23.44 13.12
CA VAL A 111 -20.08 -23.38 12.14
C VAL A 111 -20.20 -24.65 11.28
N VAL A 112 -19.11 -25.06 10.63
CA VAL A 112 -19.09 -26.17 9.66
C VAL A 112 -18.44 -27.44 10.20
N GLY A 113 -17.91 -27.39 11.42
CA GLY A 113 -17.23 -28.50 12.07
C GLY A 113 -15.76 -28.65 11.67
N VAL A 114 -14.99 -29.31 12.55
CA VAL A 114 -13.53 -29.49 12.45
C VAL A 114 -13.09 -30.11 11.11
N LYS A 115 -13.91 -31.01 10.55
CA LYS A 115 -13.58 -31.79 9.34
C LYS A 115 -13.41 -30.93 8.08
N TYR A 116 -14.19 -29.87 7.94
CA TYR A 116 -14.22 -29.03 6.73
C TYR A 116 -13.67 -27.62 6.94
N ALA A 117 -13.66 -27.13 8.19
CA ALA A 117 -13.24 -25.77 8.52
C ALA A 117 -11.87 -25.39 7.94
N ALA A 118 -10.84 -26.22 8.18
CA ALA A 118 -9.48 -25.93 7.69
C ALA A 118 -9.38 -25.90 6.16
N LYS A 119 -10.06 -26.82 5.46
CA LYS A 119 -10.05 -26.89 3.98
C LYS A 119 -10.73 -25.67 3.37
N ILE A 120 -11.88 -25.29 3.91
CA ILE A 120 -12.64 -24.11 3.46
C ILE A 120 -11.79 -22.86 3.67
N LEU A 121 -11.24 -22.68 4.86
CA LEU A 121 -10.41 -21.53 5.19
C LEU A 121 -9.22 -21.41 4.23
N VAL A 122 -8.42 -22.48 4.08
CA VAL A 122 -7.24 -22.46 3.20
C VAL A 122 -7.62 -22.14 1.76
N THR A 123 -8.73 -22.70 1.25
CA THR A 123 -9.17 -22.47 -0.13
C THR A 123 -9.50 -21.00 -0.35
N PHE A 124 -10.36 -20.41 0.49
CA PHE A 124 -10.77 -19.01 0.33
C PHE A 124 -9.62 -18.04 0.59
N THR A 125 -8.81 -18.28 1.63
CA THR A 125 -7.65 -17.46 1.96
C THR A 125 -6.60 -17.50 0.84
N THR A 126 -6.39 -18.66 0.20
CA THR A 126 -5.45 -18.78 -0.94
C THR A 126 -5.94 -17.99 -2.15
N ILE A 127 -7.23 -18.12 -2.52
CA ILE A 127 -7.81 -17.37 -3.64
C ILE A 127 -7.74 -15.86 -3.38
N SER A 128 -8.07 -15.42 -2.17
CA SER A 128 -8.01 -14.02 -1.76
C SER A 128 -6.57 -13.49 -1.80
N SER A 129 -5.62 -14.23 -1.23
CA SER A 129 -4.20 -13.84 -1.21
C SER A 129 -3.62 -13.78 -2.62
N PHE A 130 -3.99 -14.72 -3.49
CA PHE A 130 -3.57 -14.73 -4.89
C PHE A 130 -4.06 -13.48 -5.64
N GLY A 131 -5.34 -13.12 -5.48
CA GLY A 131 -5.89 -11.89 -6.06
C GLY A 131 -5.18 -10.63 -5.56
N ASN A 132 -4.90 -10.57 -4.26
CA ASN A 132 -4.15 -9.46 -3.67
C ASN A 132 -2.72 -9.34 -4.24
N ILE A 133 -1.99 -10.46 -4.37
CA ILE A 133 -0.64 -10.48 -4.93
C ILE A 133 -0.64 -10.02 -6.38
N LEU A 134 -1.61 -10.47 -7.20
CA LEU A 134 -1.74 -10.02 -8.59
C LEU A 134 -1.98 -8.50 -8.68
N GLY A 135 -2.92 -7.99 -7.88
CA GLY A 135 -3.23 -6.55 -7.84
C GLY A 135 -2.02 -5.71 -7.39
N MET A 136 -1.35 -6.10 -6.31
CA MET A 136 -0.15 -5.39 -5.82
C MET A 136 1.01 -5.46 -6.81
N THR A 137 1.23 -6.61 -7.45
CA THR A 137 2.31 -6.77 -8.44
C THR A 137 2.08 -5.83 -9.63
N PHE A 138 0.83 -5.73 -10.08
CA PHE A 138 0.44 -4.83 -11.15
C PHE A 138 0.73 -3.36 -10.80
N THR A 139 0.16 -2.86 -9.70
CA THR A 139 0.26 -1.43 -9.33
C THR A 139 1.70 -1.04 -8.97
N LEU A 140 2.43 -1.87 -8.22
CA LEU A 140 3.78 -1.56 -7.78
C LEU A 140 4.81 -1.64 -8.90
N SER A 141 4.57 -2.42 -9.95
CA SER A 141 5.42 -2.42 -11.15
C SER A 141 5.35 -1.06 -11.86
N ARG A 142 4.18 -0.43 -11.94
CA ARG A 142 4.02 0.92 -12.51
C ARG A 142 4.73 1.98 -11.69
N VAL A 143 4.61 1.93 -10.36
CA VAL A 143 5.34 2.87 -9.48
C VAL A 143 6.86 2.75 -9.69
N LYS A 144 7.39 1.52 -9.75
CA LYS A 144 8.82 1.29 -10.01
C LYS A 144 9.24 1.77 -11.40
N GLN A 145 8.38 1.61 -12.41
CA GLN A 145 8.61 2.12 -13.75
C GLN A 145 8.73 3.65 -13.77
N GLU A 146 7.81 4.35 -13.10
CA GLU A 146 7.84 5.82 -13.02
C GLU A 146 9.08 6.31 -12.26
N ILE A 147 9.48 5.64 -11.18
CA ILE A 147 10.75 5.92 -10.48
C ILE A 147 11.96 5.72 -11.40
N ALA A 148 11.91 4.70 -12.27
CA ALA A 148 12.97 4.44 -13.24
C ALA A 148 13.05 5.52 -14.33
N LYS A 149 11.91 6.03 -14.78
CA LYS A 149 11.84 7.14 -15.74
C LYS A 149 12.48 8.42 -15.18
N GLU A 150 12.43 8.64 -13.87
CA GLU A 150 13.14 9.76 -13.22
C GLU A 150 14.67 9.58 -13.17
N GLY A 151 15.22 8.46 -13.67
CA GLY A 151 16.66 8.23 -13.70
C GLY A 151 17.27 7.92 -12.33
N VAL A 152 16.44 7.77 -11.28
CA VAL A 152 16.87 7.63 -9.88
C VAL A 152 17.54 6.29 -9.61
N ILE A 153 17.19 5.24 -10.36
CA ILE A 153 17.74 3.88 -10.19
C ILE A 153 18.76 3.53 -11.29
N PRO A 154 19.76 2.67 -11.01
CA PRO A 154 20.67 2.19 -12.03
C PRO A 154 19.91 1.43 -13.13
N PHE A 155 20.41 1.50 -14.36
CA PHE A 155 19.74 0.92 -15.54
C PHE A 155 18.30 1.43 -15.75
N ALA A 156 18.04 2.69 -15.38
CA ALA A 156 16.75 3.36 -15.50
C ALA A 156 16.05 3.15 -16.85
N LYS A 157 16.78 3.16 -17.97
CA LYS A 157 16.22 2.85 -19.29
C LYS A 157 15.58 1.46 -19.35
N PHE A 158 16.24 0.43 -18.84
CA PHE A 158 15.72 -0.94 -18.85
C PHE A 158 14.48 -1.09 -17.97
N PHE A 159 14.49 -0.49 -16.77
CA PHE A 159 13.39 -0.58 -15.82
C PHE A 159 12.19 0.32 -16.16
N GLY A 160 12.44 1.45 -16.84
CA GLY A 160 11.41 2.41 -17.26
C GLY A 160 10.73 2.06 -18.58
N GLU A 161 11.33 1.17 -19.38
CA GLU A 161 10.85 0.83 -20.71
C GLU A 161 9.61 -0.08 -20.69
N ASN A 162 8.67 0.26 -21.55
CA ASN A 162 7.48 -0.51 -21.86
C ASN A 162 7.81 -1.54 -22.94
N ARG A 163 7.52 -2.82 -22.71
CA ARG A 163 7.79 -3.90 -23.66
C ARG A 163 6.55 -4.76 -23.88
N THR A 164 6.32 -5.09 -25.13
CA THR A 164 5.26 -5.99 -25.60
C THR A 164 5.83 -7.39 -25.77
N LEU A 165 5.46 -8.30 -24.86
CA LEU A 165 5.82 -9.71 -25.00
C LEU A 165 5.17 -10.31 -26.24
N PHE A 166 5.90 -11.19 -26.93
CA PHE A 166 5.42 -11.94 -28.09
C PHE A 166 4.93 -11.11 -29.28
N GLN A 167 5.30 -9.81 -29.37
CA GLN A 167 4.94 -8.95 -30.49
C GLN A 167 5.41 -9.53 -31.85
N ARG A 168 6.49 -10.31 -31.84
CA ARG A 168 7.05 -10.97 -33.03
C ARG A 168 6.17 -12.12 -33.58
N TYR A 169 5.23 -12.66 -32.81
CA TYR A 169 4.45 -13.85 -33.17
C TYR A 169 2.98 -13.58 -33.52
N ARG A 170 2.53 -12.32 -33.49
CA ARG A 170 1.10 -11.99 -33.61
C ARG A 170 0.86 -11.00 -34.75
N ASN A 171 -0.13 -11.29 -35.60
CA ASN A 171 -0.54 -10.43 -36.70
C ASN A 171 -0.92 -9.04 -36.19
N LYS A 172 -0.49 -8.01 -36.93
CA LYS A 172 -0.77 -6.60 -36.67
C LYS A 172 -2.22 -6.26 -37.06
N ASP A 173 -3.18 -6.66 -36.25
CA ASP A 173 -4.51 -6.04 -36.30
C ASP A 173 -4.51 -4.82 -35.38
N GLU A 174 -4.78 -3.64 -35.97
CA GLU A 174 -4.68 -2.33 -35.32
C GLU A 174 -5.61 -2.19 -34.10
N PHE A 175 -6.73 -2.92 -34.09
CA PHE A 175 -7.74 -2.91 -33.03
C PHE A 175 -7.39 -3.78 -31.81
N ASN A 176 -6.36 -4.63 -31.88
CA ASN A 176 -6.06 -5.65 -30.86
C ASN A 176 -4.57 -5.68 -30.46
N GLN A 177 -3.95 -4.50 -30.42
CA GLN A 177 -2.58 -4.36 -29.92
C GLN A 177 -2.57 -4.55 -28.40
N PRO A 178 -1.77 -5.49 -27.87
CA PRO A 178 -1.67 -5.68 -26.43
C PRO A 178 -1.08 -4.44 -25.78
N GLU A 179 -1.62 -4.07 -24.63
CA GLU A 179 -1.05 -2.98 -23.84
C GLU A 179 0.40 -3.32 -23.46
N PRO A 180 1.32 -2.34 -23.56
CA PRO A 180 2.71 -2.58 -23.24
C PRO A 180 2.88 -2.83 -21.74
N THR A 181 3.70 -3.83 -21.42
CA THR A 181 3.97 -4.25 -20.04
C THR A 181 5.35 -3.77 -19.56
N PRO A 182 5.47 -3.29 -18.30
CA PRO A 182 6.74 -2.86 -17.75
C PRO A 182 7.58 -4.05 -17.24
N ILE A 183 8.07 -4.89 -18.15
CA ILE A 183 8.77 -6.15 -17.82
C ILE A 183 9.98 -5.91 -16.91
N GLY A 184 10.76 -4.86 -17.18
CA GLY A 184 11.90 -4.50 -16.34
C GLY A 184 11.47 -4.22 -14.91
N ALA A 185 10.44 -3.40 -14.72
CA ALA A 185 9.91 -3.07 -13.40
C ALA A 185 9.27 -4.28 -12.69
N LEU A 186 8.61 -5.18 -13.43
CA LEU A 186 8.11 -6.45 -12.91
C LEU A 186 9.25 -7.35 -12.43
N PHE A 187 10.33 -7.47 -13.19
CA PHE A 187 11.52 -8.20 -12.78
C PHE A 187 12.15 -7.59 -11.51
N LEU A 188 12.22 -6.26 -11.44
CA LEU A 188 12.69 -5.57 -10.24
C LEU A 188 11.80 -5.85 -9.03
N HIS A 189 10.47 -5.86 -9.22
CA HIS A 189 9.53 -6.20 -8.15
C HIS A 189 9.72 -7.64 -7.67
N TRP A 190 9.80 -8.61 -8.60
CA TRP A 190 10.08 -10.01 -8.31
C TRP A 190 11.41 -10.19 -7.56
N LEU A 191 12.48 -9.54 -8.02
CA LEU A 191 13.79 -9.60 -7.38
C LEU A 191 13.73 -9.09 -5.93
N CYS A 192 13.10 -7.94 -5.69
CA CYS A 192 12.90 -7.43 -4.33
C CYS A 192 12.10 -8.40 -3.45
N ALA A 193 11.04 -9.01 -4.00
CA ALA A 193 10.22 -9.98 -3.26
C ALA A 193 11.02 -11.23 -2.89
N VAL A 194 11.78 -11.80 -3.83
CA VAL A 194 12.65 -12.96 -3.57
C VAL A 194 13.71 -12.63 -2.53
N LEU A 195 14.34 -11.46 -2.61
CA LEU A 195 15.33 -11.02 -1.61
C LEU A 195 14.71 -10.93 -0.21
N LEU A 196 13.51 -10.35 -0.07
CA LEU A 196 12.83 -10.29 1.23
C LEU A 196 12.49 -11.68 1.78
N ILE A 197 12.08 -12.61 0.91
CA ILE A 197 11.83 -14.01 1.29
C ILE A 197 13.13 -14.67 1.76
N LEU A 198 14.23 -14.49 1.04
CA LEU A 198 15.54 -15.07 1.41
C LEU A 198 16.06 -14.49 2.73
N ILE A 199 15.89 -13.19 2.96
CA ILE A 199 16.30 -12.52 4.21
C ILE A 199 15.51 -13.07 5.41
N THR A 200 14.22 -13.36 5.23
CA THR A 200 13.33 -13.82 6.31
C THR A 200 13.21 -15.34 6.41
N TRP A 201 13.78 -16.09 5.48
CA TRP A 201 13.77 -17.56 5.44
C TRP A 201 14.19 -18.26 6.74
N PRO A 202 15.21 -17.77 7.50
CA PRO A 202 15.60 -18.43 8.74
C PRO A 202 14.57 -18.30 9.88
N LEU A 203 13.57 -17.42 9.74
CA LEU A 203 12.60 -17.12 10.79
C LEU A 203 11.38 -18.06 10.69
N LYS A 204 10.69 -18.26 11.82
CA LYS A 204 9.39 -18.94 11.81
C LYS A 204 8.39 -18.14 10.94
N PRO A 205 7.49 -18.80 10.18
CA PRO A 205 6.55 -18.10 9.29
C PRO A 205 5.69 -17.03 9.98
N SER A 206 5.22 -17.30 11.21
CA SER A 206 4.43 -16.34 11.98
C SER A 206 5.23 -15.10 12.39
N SER A 207 6.49 -15.28 12.79
CA SER A 207 7.40 -14.19 13.13
C SER A 207 7.79 -13.38 11.89
N ALA A 208 8.15 -14.06 10.80
CA ALA A 208 8.47 -13.42 9.52
C ALA A 208 7.30 -12.56 9.02
N TYR A 209 6.09 -13.11 9.01
CA TYR A 209 4.87 -12.40 8.63
C TYR A 209 4.66 -11.14 9.47
N ARG A 210 4.73 -11.26 10.81
CA ARG A 210 4.54 -10.12 11.72
C ARG A 210 5.58 -9.03 11.50
N ILE A 211 6.86 -9.39 11.36
CA ILE A 211 7.94 -8.42 11.10
C ILE A 211 7.69 -7.69 9.78
N LEU A 212 7.43 -8.44 8.71
CA LEU A 212 7.22 -7.86 7.38
C LEU A 212 5.95 -7.00 7.32
N ALA A 213 4.86 -7.44 7.93
CA ALA A 213 3.61 -6.69 7.99
C ALA A 213 3.79 -5.39 8.79
N ASN A 214 4.37 -5.46 9.99
CA ASN A 214 4.62 -4.28 10.82
C ASN A 214 5.59 -3.30 10.15
N LEU A 215 6.65 -3.81 9.52
CA LEU A 215 7.59 -3.01 8.75
C LEU A 215 6.90 -2.32 7.57
N TYR A 216 6.07 -3.05 6.81
CA TYR A 216 5.30 -2.50 5.71
C TYR A 216 4.36 -1.38 6.18
N VAL A 217 3.54 -1.62 7.22
CA VAL A 217 2.62 -0.59 7.76
C VAL A 217 3.38 0.63 8.22
N TYR A 218 4.46 0.45 8.99
CA TYR A 218 5.16 1.59 9.54
C TYR A 218 5.91 2.40 8.45
N LEU A 219 6.62 1.69 7.56
CA LEU A 219 7.49 2.30 6.55
C LEU A 219 6.73 2.83 5.34
N VAL A 220 5.69 2.12 4.87
CA VAL A 220 4.99 2.41 3.62
C VAL A 220 3.68 3.15 3.86
N ASP A 221 2.98 2.87 4.96
CA ASP A 221 1.74 3.57 5.30
C ASP A 221 1.99 4.72 6.26
N VAL A 222 2.35 4.46 7.53
CA VAL A 222 2.40 5.47 8.61
C VAL A 222 3.30 6.65 8.29
N VAL A 223 4.58 6.42 7.95
CA VAL A 223 5.56 7.48 7.71
C VAL A 223 5.17 8.35 6.50
N PRO A 224 4.93 7.79 5.29
CA PRO A 224 4.52 8.59 4.13
C PRO A 224 3.18 9.30 4.35
N SER A 225 2.23 8.66 5.02
CA SER A 225 0.92 9.24 5.32
C SER A 225 1.00 10.43 6.26
N PHE A 226 1.86 10.36 7.27
CA PHE A 226 2.14 11.50 8.14
C PHE A 226 2.79 12.66 7.37
N ILE A 227 3.83 12.36 6.57
CA ILE A 227 4.50 13.37 5.73
C ILE A 227 3.51 14.00 4.75
N MET A 228 2.65 13.20 4.12
CA MET A 228 1.61 13.66 3.22
C MET A 228 0.59 14.56 3.94
N ALA A 229 0.16 14.20 5.14
CA ALA A 229 -0.74 15.03 5.95
C ALA A 229 -0.13 16.39 6.27
N VAL A 230 1.13 16.41 6.73
CA VAL A 230 1.87 17.64 7.01
C VAL A 230 2.06 18.46 5.74
N GLY A 231 2.39 17.82 4.60
CA GLY A 231 2.51 18.46 3.31
C GLY A 231 1.21 19.11 2.83
N MET A 232 0.06 18.43 3.03
CA MET A 232 -1.26 19.00 2.74
C MET A 232 -1.58 20.22 3.61
N LEU A 233 -1.29 20.16 4.91
CA LEU A 233 -1.45 21.29 5.82
C LEU A 233 -0.54 22.46 5.39
N TYR A 234 0.72 22.16 5.05
CA TYR A 234 1.67 23.15 4.57
C TYR A 234 1.17 23.86 3.30
N LEU A 235 0.73 23.10 2.29
CA LEU A 235 0.17 23.65 1.07
C LEU A 235 -1.06 24.51 1.34
N ARG A 236 -1.90 24.14 2.32
CA ARG A 236 -3.12 24.89 2.64
C ARG A 236 -2.83 26.23 3.33
N PHE A 237 -1.86 26.25 4.26
CA PHE A 237 -1.57 27.43 5.08
C PHE A 237 -0.56 28.38 4.45
N PHE A 238 0.40 27.86 3.67
CA PHE A 238 1.55 28.63 3.21
C PHE A 238 1.59 28.83 1.69
N THR A 239 0.62 28.29 0.94
CA THR A 239 0.57 28.47 -0.52
C THR A 239 -0.85 28.81 -1.00
N ASN A 240 -0.94 29.25 -2.26
CA ASN A 240 -2.23 29.54 -2.93
C ASN A 240 -3.01 28.27 -3.34
N TRP A 241 -2.68 27.10 -2.80
CA TRP A 241 -3.35 25.84 -3.15
C TRP A 241 -4.84 25.83 -2.80
N ALA A 242 -5.21 26.54 -1.72
CA ALA A 242 -6.62 26.68 -1.33
C ALA A 242 -7.50 27.23 -2.46
N ALA A 243 -6.97 28.10 -3.34
CA ALA A 243 -7.69 28.67 -4.48
C ALA A 243 -7.81 27.70 -5.68
N LYS A 244 -6.99 26.64 -5.73
CA LYS A 244 -6.96 25.66 -6.83
C LYS A 244 -7.73 24.37 -6.52
N SER A 245 -7.97 24.10 -5.24
CA SER A 245 -8.62 22.88 -4.77
C SER A 245 -10.12 22.85 -5.13
N PRO A 246 -10.63 21.78 -5.77
CA PRO A 246 -12.06 21.61 -6.01
C PRO A 246 -12.85 21.22 -4.74
N LEU A 247 -12.15 20.84 -3.66
CA LEU A 247 -12.74 20.43 -2.39
C LEU A 247 -12.93 21.61 -1.43
N PRO A 248 -14.02 21.62 -0.63
CA PRO A 248 -14.27 22.65 0.36
C PRO A 248 -13.15 22.69 1.42
N SER A 249 -12.82 23.90 1.88
CA SER A 249 -11.67 24.14 2.76
C SER A 249 -11.73 23.41 4.08
N TRP A 250 -12.91 23.36 4.71
CA TRP A 250 -13.06 22.70 6.00
C TRP A 250 -12.78 21.19 5.90
N LEU A 251 -13.29 20.53 4.85
CA LEU A 251 -13.13 19.08 4.67
C LEU A 251 -11.67 18.70 4.41
N SER A 252 -10.98 19.47 3.57
CA SER A 252 -9.55 19.26 3.32
C SER A 252 -8.72 19.45 4.58
N LEU A 253 -9.07 20.42 5.42
CA LEU A 253 -8.35 20.73 6.64
C LEU A 253 -8.58 19.66 7.72
N THR A 254 -9.83 19.30 7.96
CA THR A 254 -10.18 18.27 8.96
C THR A 254 -9.60 16.92 8.56
N ALA A 255 -9.69 16.53 7.29
CA ALA A 255 -9.09 15.30 6.80
C ALA A 255 -7.57 15.29 7.04
N ALA A 256 -6.85 16.36 6.70
CA ALA A 256 -5.42 16.44 6.90
C ALA A 256 -5.02 16.40 8.39
N PHE A 257 -5.75 17.07 9.28
CA PHE A 257 -5.51 16.98 10.73
C PHE A 257 -5.76 15.59 11.29
N VAL A 258 -6.90 14.97 10.96
CA VAL A 258 -7.21 13.60 11.40
C VAL A 258 -6.13 12.65 10.91
N TYR A 259 -5.71 12.80 9.66
CA TYR A 259 -4.67 11.97 9.06
C TYR A 259 -3.30 12.18 9.74
N ALA A 260 -2.93 13.41 10.07
CA ALA A 260 -1.70 13.73 10.79
C ALA A 260 -1.71 13.16 12.22
N ILE A 261 -2.79 13.32 12.97
CA ILE A 261 -2.89 12.84 14.36
C ILE A 261 -2.87 11.31 14.39
N THR A 262 -3.66 10.66 13.55
CA THR A 262 -3.82 9.20 13.56
C THR A 262 -2.52 8.50 13.14
N ASN A 263 -1.77 9.06 12.17
CA ASN A 263 -0.46 8.53 11.78
C ASN A 263 0.69 9.03 12.69
N GLY A 264 0.53 10.17 13.37
CA GLY A 264 1.49 10.68 14.32
C GLY A 264 1.60 9.84 15.59
N PHE A 265 0.47 9.27 16.06
CA PHE A 265 0.45 8.38 17.22
C PHE A 265 1.41 7.17 17.09
N PRO A 266 1.29 6.29 16.08
CA PRO A 266 2.18 5.13 15.95
C PRO A 266 3.64 5.52 15.71
N LEU A 267 3.94 6.69 15.11
CA LEU A 267 5.32 7.16 14.94
C LEU A 267 6.07 7.29 16.28
N VAL A 268 5.39 7.77 17.31
CA VAL A 268 5.95 7.94 18.66
C VAL A 268 5.75 6.68 19.49
N ALA A 269 4.56 6.10 19.44
CA ALA A 269 4.15 5.04 20.35
C ALA A 269 4.91 3.72 20.13
N VAL A 270 5.40 3.46 18.91
CA VAL A 270 6.26 2.31 18.58
C VAL A 270 7.58 2.28 19.37
N TRP A 271 8.02 3.42 19.90
CA TRP A 271 9.24 3.52 20.72
C TRP A 271 9.01 3.24 22.21
N ILE A 272 7.76 3.11 22.63
CA ILE A 272 7.42 2.83 24.02
C ILE A 272 7.58 1.32 24.22
N PRO A 273 8.41 0.89 25.19
CA PRO A 273 8.64 -0.53 25.41
C PRO A 273 7.35 -1.25 25.83
N PRO A 274 7.15 -2.51 25.40
CA PRO A 274 5.98 -3.28 25.77
C PRO A 274 5.93 -3.49 27.29
N PHE A 275 4.74 -3.32 27.86
CA PHE A 275 4.52 -3.57 29.29
C PHE A 275 4.54 -5.10 29.52
N ARG A 276 5.60 -5.61 30.13
CA ARG A 276 5.75 -7.05 30.40
C ARG A 276 4.99 -7.42 31.68
N THR A 277 3.83 -8.05 31.52
CA THR A 277 3.33 -8.98 32.54
C THR A 277 3.89 -10.36 32.23
N SER A 278 4.34 -11.09 33.26
CA SER A 278 5.21 -12.28 33.23
C SER A 278 4.75 -13.48 32.38
N ASP A 279 3.55 -13.46 31.81
CA ASP A 279 2.91 -14.64 31.21
C ASP A 279 2.65 -14.56 29.68
N MET A 280 3.08 -13.48 29.00
CA MET A 280 3.07 -13.48 27.53
C MET A 280 4.41 -14.00 26.99
N ASP A 281 4.35 -15.17 26.34
CA ASP A 281 5.45 -15.86 25.69
C ASP A 281 6.44 -14.91 24.99
N ALA A 282 7.67 -14.90 25.50
CA ALA A 282 8.82 -14.18 24.97
C ALA A 282 9.16 -14.52 23.50
N GLY A 283 8.45 -15.47 22.87
CA GLY A 283 8.64 -15.90 21.49
C GLY A 283 7.67 -15.30 20.45
N LEU A 284 6.61 -14.58 20.86
CA LEU A 284 5.58 -14.08 19.93
C LEU A 284 5.55 -12.55 19.73
N VAL A 285 6.16 -11.80 20.64
CA VAL A 285 6.21 -10.33 20.57
C VAL A 285 7.52 -9.92 19.92
N VAL A 286 7.46 -9.58 18.63
CA VAL A 286 8.46 -8.67 18.06
C VAL A 286 8.35 -7.38 18.85
N PRO A 287 9.39 -6.94 19.58
CA PRO A 287 9.31 -5.69 20.33
C PRO A 287 8.89 -4.58 19.37
N SER A 288 7.87 -3.79 19.72
CA SER A 288 7.43 -2.61 18.96
C SER A 288 8.63 -1.76 18.52
N MET A 289 9.57 -1.56 19.44
CA MET A 289 10.84 -0.86 19.18
C MET A 289 11.68 -1.46 18.05
N MET A 290 11.66 -2.79 17.84
CA MET A 290 12.38 -3.45 16.75
C MET A 290 11.78 -3.06 15.39
N THR A 291 10.46 -2.97 15.29
CA THR A 291 9.77 -2.45 14.10
C THR A 291 10.20 -1.02 13.80
N GLY A 292 10.21 -0.16 14.84
CA GLY A 292 10.67 1.22 14.72
C GLY A 292 12.12 1.29 14.22
N LEU A 293 13.03 0.60 14.90
CA LEU A 293 14.45 0.59 14.56
C LEU A 293 14.71 0.13 13.13
N LEU A 294 14.16 -1.02 12.71
CA LEU A 294 14.34 -1.52 11.34
C LEU A 294 13.80 -0.52 10.30
N SER A 295 12.64 0.06 10.56
CA SER A 295 12.03 1.03 9.65
C SER A 295 12.87 2.30 9.50
N TRP A 296 13.38 2.85 10.60
CA TRP A 296 14.21 4.04 10.58
C TRP A 296 15.60 3.81 9.97
N VAL A 297 16.19 2.62 10.15
CA VAL A 297 17.41 2.23 9.45
C VAL A 297 17.17 2.17 7.94
N LEU A 298 16.07 1.56 7.50
CA LEU A 298 15.71 1.52 6.08
C LEU A 298 15.42 2.91 5.51
N LEU A 299 14.72 3.76 6.26
CA LEU A 299 14.50 5.17 5.87
C LEU A 299 15.81 5.93 5.75
N ALA A 300 16.73 5.75 6.70
CA ALA A 300 18.05 6.38 6.64
C ALA A 300 18.81 5.93 5.38
N CYS A 301 18.80 4.64 5.05
CA CYS A 301 19.37 4.11 3.81
C CYS A 301 18.73 4.74 2.56
N CYS A 302 17.41 4.87 2.52
CA CYS A 302 16.68 5.53 1.43
C CYS A 302 17.07 7.00 1.28
N VAL A 303 17.15 7.74 2.39
CA VAL A 303 17.57 9.15 2.40
C VAL A 303 19.03 9.29 1.95
N LEU A 304 19.93 8.43 2.44
CA LEU A 304 21.33 8.42 2.03
C LEU A 304 21.48 8.12 0.54
N TYR A 305 20.72 7.18 0.00
CA TYR A 305 20.66 6.90 -1.42
C TYR A 305 20.20 8.13 -2.20
N TRP A 306 19.10 8.76 -1.78
CA TRP A 306 18.55 9.94 -2.44
C TRP A 306 19.51 11.13 -2.39
N VAL A 307 20.14 11.41 -1.24
CA VAL A 307 21.15 12.47 -1.07
C VAL A 307 22.35 12.20 -1.97
N SER A 308 22.79 10.94 -2.05
CA SER A 308 23.89 10.55 -2.94
C SER A 308 23.54 10.79 -4.41
N PHE A 309 22.35 10.38 -4.83
CA PHE A 309 21.85 10.65 -6.18
C PHE A 309 21.74 12.16 -6.46
N ARG A 310 21.15 12.93 -5.53
CA ARG A 310 20.88 14.36 -5.70
C ARG A 310 22.14 15.23 -5.71
N PHE A 311 23.16 14.88 -4.92
CA PHE A 311 24.34 15.74 -4.72
C PHE A 311 25.65 15.16 -5.25
N LEU A 312 25.86 13.82 -5.22
CA LEU A 312 27.10 13.23 -5.74
C LEU A 312 27.08 13.08 -7.26
N LEU A 313 25.94 12.66 -7.85
CA LEU A 313 25.84 12.44 -9.30
C LEU A 313 26.12 13.73 -10.11
N PRO A 314 25.56 14.90 -9.75
CA PRO A 314 25.86 16.14 -10.46
C PRO A 314 27.31 16.60 -10.30
N ARG A 315 27.96 16.29 -9.17
CA ARG A 315 29.39 16.61 -8.97
C ARG A 315 30.29 15.78 -9.88
N ILE A 316 29.95 14.51 -10.10
CA ILE A 316 30.68 13.64 -11.05
C ILE A 316 30.47 14.14 -12.49
N GLY A 317 29.25 14.56 -12.83
CA GLY A 317 28.93 15.21 -14.10
C GLY A 317 29.69 16.52 -14.33
N ALA A 318 29.69 17.40 -13.31
CA ALA A 318 30.33 18.70 -13.37
C ALA A 318 31.85 18.60 -13.59
N ARG A 319 32.51 17.57 -13.02
CA ARG A 319 33.93 17.27 -13.32
C ARG A 319 34.19 16.96 -14.80
N LYS A 320 33.16 16.52 -15.53
CA LYS A 320 33.19 16.24 -16.98
C LYS A 320 32.52 17.33 -17.82
N GLY A 321 32.12 18.45 -17.22
CA GLY A 321 31.41 19.54 -17.90
C GLY A 321 29.99 19.19 -18.36
N LYS A 322 29.38 18.14 -17.80
CA LYS A 322 28.07 17.63 -18.21
C LYS A 322 27.07 17.61 -17.05
N GLU A 323 25.81 17.86 -17.34
CA GLU A 323 24.70 17.76 -16.40
C GLU A 323 23.77 16.63 -16.83
N PHE A 324 23.34 15.79 -15.88
CA PHE A 324 22.36 14.75 -16.16
C PHE A 324 20.98 15.38 -16.13
N VAL A 325 20.29 15.38 -17.26
CA VAL A 325 18.96 15.93 -17.42
C VAL A 325 18.01 14.80 -17.79
N VAL A 326 16.85 14.80 -17.13
CA VAL A 326 15.72 13.93 -17.44
C VAL A 326 14.65 14.81 -18.07
N GLU A 327 14.40 14.62 -19.36
CA GLU A 327 13.36 15.34 -20.08
C GLU A 327 12.16 14.42 -20.31
N ARG A 328 10.97 14.94 -20.01
CA ARG A 328 9.70 14.22 -20.13
C ARG A 328 8.81 14.97 -21.12
N GLU A 329 8.56 14.37 -22.27
CA GLU A 329 7.72 14.94 -23.32
C GLU A 329 6.40 14.15 -23.41
N PRO A 330 5.29 14.67 -22.87
CA PRO A 330 3.99 14.03 -22.96
C PRO A 330 3.36 14.24 -24.34
N VAL A 331 2.85 13.17 -24.93
CA VAL A 331 2.06 13.18 -26.17
C VAL A 331 0.59 13.00 -25.80
N PHE A 332 -0.23 13.99 -26.13
CA PHE A 332 -1.67 13.98 -25.82
C PHE A 332 -2.49 13.60 -27.04
N ARG A 333 -3.60 12.90 -26.79
CA ARG A 333 -4.67 12.62 -27.76
C ARG A 333 -6.00 13.06 -27.19
N THR A 334 -6.92 13.53 -28.03
CA THR A 334 -8.27 13.88 -27.58
C THR A 334 -9.18 12.65 -27.68
N GLN A 335 -9.70 12.16 -26.56
CA GLN A 335 -10.64 11.04 -26.55
C GLN A 335 -11.92 11.49 -25.84
N ASN A 336 -13.07 11.37 -26.51
CA ASN A 336 -14.38 11.78 -25.98
C ASN A 336 -14.44 13.23 -25.47
N GLY A 337 -13.70 14.15 -26.10
CA GLY A 337 -13.64 15.57 -25.72
C GLY A 337 -12.73 15.88 -24.53
N GLU A 338 -12.06 14.88 -23.94
CA GLU A 338 -11.06 15.05 -22.88
C GLU A 338 -9.65 14.83 -23.45
N ARG A 339 -8.67 15.64 -23.01
CA ARG A 339 -7.25 15.45 -23.37
C ARG A 339 -6.67 14.33 -22.51
N VAL A 340 -6.29 13.23 -23.14
CA VAL A 340 -5.69 12.06 -22.50
C VAL A 340 -4.23 11.97 -22.91
N GLN A 341 -3.32 11.79 -21.95
CA GLN A 341 -1.91 11.53 -22.25
C GLN A 341 -1.80 10.12 -22.84
N TRP A 342 -1.44 10.03 -24.11
CA TRP A 342 -1.37 8.79 -24.86
C TRP A 342 -0.01 8.10 -24.68
N HIS A 343 1.08 8.84 -24.87
CA HIS A 343 2.44 8.36 -24.71
C HIS A 343 3.31 9.41 -24.02
N GLU A 344 4.48 9.00 -23.56
CA GLU A 344 5.49 9.89 -23.02
C GLU A 344 6.86 9.46 -23.51
N ILE A 345 7.64 10.42 -23.99
CA ILE A 345 9.04 10.21 -24.33
C ILE A 345 9.86 10.68 -23.13
N VAL A 346 10.65 9.77 -22.56
CA VAL A 346 11.55 10.07 -21.45
C VAL A 346 12.99 9.95 -21.94
N LEU A 347 13.70 11.06 -21.93
CA LEU A 347 15.09 11.16 -22.37
C LEU A 347 16.01 11.29 -21.17
N HIS A 348 17.00 10.42 -21.09
CA HIS A 348 18.11 10.49 -20.14
C HIS A 348 19.35 10.96 -20.88
N SER A 349 19.73 12.23 -20.71
CA SER A 349 20.83 12.84 -21.45
C SER A 349 21.86 13.46 -20.51
N TRP A 350 23.13 13.41 -20.92
CA TRP A 350 24.20 14.18 -20.30
C TRP A 350 24.49 15.39 -21.17
N VAL A 351 23.92 16.54 -20.82
CA VAL A 351 23.96 17.77 -21.62
C VAL A 351 25.14 18.63 -21.17
N VAL A 352 25.84 19.27 -22.12
CA VAL A 352 26.88 20.25 -21.80
C VAL A 352 26.18 21.57 -21.45
N LYS A 353 26.61 22.22 -20.37
CA LYS A 353 25.92 23.35 -19.71
C LYS A 353 25.60 24.57 -20.61
N SER A 354 26.10 24.64 -21.84
CA SER A 354 26.00 25.79 -22.75
C SER A 354 24.85 25.74 -23.76
N GLU A 355 24.13 24.62 -23.92
CA GLU A 355 23.03 24.52 -24.89
C GLU A 355 21.73 24.02 -24.24
N PRO A 356 20.74 24.90 -24.04
CA PRO A 356 19.37 24.47 -23.72
C PRO A 356 18.64 24.15 -25.03
N GLU A 357 18.62 22.88 -25.46
CA GLU A 357 17.62 22.44 -26.46
C GLU A 357 16.24 22.41 -25.79
N LYS A 358 15.53 23.54 -25.75
CA LYS A 358 14.10 23.54 -25.40
C LYS A 358 13.30 23.04 -26.60
N ARG A 359 12.91 21.77 -26.59
CA ARG A 359 11.97 21.20 -27.56
C ARG A 359 10.53 21.33 -27.02
N THR A 360 9.65 21.94 -27.80
CA THR A 360 8.22 22.05 -27.48
C THR A 360 7.50 20.78 -27.93
N GLY A 361 6.78 20.11 -27.01
CA GLY A 361 6.06 18.87 -27.29
C GLY A 361 5.05 18.97 -28.44
N TYR A 362 4.84 17.87 -29.15
CA TYR A 362 4.00 17.78 -30.34
C TYR A 362 2.54 17.47 -29.99
N ILE A 363 1.60 18.18 -30.63
CA ILE A 363 0.17 17.87 -30.60
C ILE A 363 -0.13 17.10 -31.88
N LEU A 364 -0.59 15.85 -31.77
CA LEU A 364 -1.15 15.12 -32.90
C LEU A 364 -2.64 15.45 -32.95
N GLU A 365 -3.04 16.24 -33.95
CA GLU A 365 -4.45 16.37 -34.31
C GLU A 365 -4.87 15.07 -35.01
N ASP A 366 -6.02 14.51 -34.62
CA ASP A 366 -6.57 13.32 -35.29
C ASP A 366 -6.89 13.68 -36.75
N ILE A 367 -6.32 12.94 -37.71
CA ILE A 367 -6.67 12.98 -39.14
C ILE A 367 -7.98 12.21 -39.36
#